data_AF-A0ABD0P9R6-F1
#
_entry.id   AF-A0ABD0P9R6-F1
#
_cell.length_a   1.000
_cell.length_b   1.000
_cell.length_c   1.000
_cell.angle_alpha   90.00
_cell.angle_beta   90.00
_cell.angle_gamma   90.00
#
_symmetry.space_group_name_H-M   'P 1'
#
loop_
_entity.id
_entity.type
_entity.pdbx_description
1 polymer ?
#
loop_
_entity_poly.entity_id
_entity_poly.type
_entity_poly.pdbx_seq_one_letter_code
_entity_poly.pdbx_strand_id
1 'polypeptide(L)' 'MELSEHIKTANVEDVTLKRPFHPALRGTLCVTSHHLLFSDRKDEASWQLLILLKNIDAIEK' A
#
# COMPACT_ATOMS: atom_id res chain seq x y z
N MET A 1 -10.65 15.12 -17.64
CA MET A 1 -11.51 14.35 -16.72
C MET A 1 -10.61 13.30 -16.11
N GLU A 2 -10.20 13.50 -14.87
CA GLU A 2 -9.21 12.65 -14.19
C GLU A 2 -9.92 11.40 -13.65
N LEU A 3 -9.37 10.22 -13.95
CA LEU A 3 -9.91 8.91 -13.58
C LEU A 3 -10.05 8.71 -12.04
N SER A 4 -9.48 9.62 -11.25
CA SER A 4 -9.41 9.60 -9.78
C SER A 4 -10.76 9.72 -9.08
N GLU A 5 -11.74 10.39 -9.67
CA GLU A 5 -13.05 10.63 -9.04
C GLU A 5 -13.95 9.37 -9.00
N HIS A 6 -13.58 8.28 -9.68
CA HIS A 6 -14.41 7.08 -9.81
C HIS A 6 -13.76 5.83 -9.17
N ILE A 7 -12.54 5.96 -8.66
CA ILE A 7 -11.84 4.89 -7.96
C ILE A 7 -11.98 5.19 -6.47
N LYS A 8 -12.85 4.46 -5.77
CA LYS A 8 -12.90 4.46 -4.30
C LYS A 8 -11.53 4.02 -3.78
N THR A 9 -10.71 4.99 -3.44
CA THR A 9 -9.37 4.77 -2.94
C THR A 9 -9.45 4.78 -1.42
N ALA A 10 -9.25 3.62 -0.80
CA ALA A 10 -9.14 3.55 0.66
C ALA A 10 -7.69 3.88 1.01
N ASN A 11 -7.47 5.07 1.56
CA ASN A 11 -6.19 5.48 2.11
C ASN A 11 -6.21 5.31 3.62
N VAL A 12 -5.29 4.52 4.13
CA VAL A 12 -5.10 4.29 5.57
C VAL A 12 -3.69 4.75 5.91
N GLU A 13 -3.62 5.74 6.79
CA GLU A 13 -2.36 6.23 7.35
C GLU A 13 -1.89 5.37 8.51
N ASP A 14 -0.63 5.55 8.92
CA ASP A 14 -0.04 4.89 10.08
C ASP A 14 -0.03 3.35 10.04
N VAL A 15 -0.01 2.80 8.82
CA VAL A 15 0.08 1.35 8.59
C VAL A 15 1.50 0.86 8.85
N THR A 16 1.62 -0.27 9.54
CA THR A 16 2.91 -0.94 9.76
C THR A 16 3.08 -2.10 8.79
N LEU A 17 4.08 -2.02 7.92
CA LEU A 17 4.47 -3.14 7.08
C LEU A 17 5.58 -3.95 7.75
N LYS A 18 5.31 -5.23 7.99
CA LYS A 18 6.29 -6.22 8.46
C LYS A 18 6.77 -7.05 7.28
N ARG A 19 8.08 -7.24 7.18
CA ARG A 19 8.72 -8.07 6.14
C ARG A 19 9.66 -9.06 6.83
N PRO A 20 9.79 -10.28 6.31
CA PRO A 20 10.74 -11.25 6.84
C PRO A 20 12.15 -10.64 6.93
N PHE A 21 12.81 -10.79 8.07
CA PHE A 21 14.22 -10.40 8.29
C PHE A 21 14.57 -8.91 8.12
N HIS A 22 13.58 -8.02 8.01
CA HIS A 22 13.79 -6.57 7.92
C HIS A 22 13.05 -5.80 9.02
N PRO A 23 13.56 -4.63 9.43
CA PRO A 23 12.80 -3.72 10.28
C PRO A 23 11.44 -3.36 9.67
N ALA A 24 10.45 -3.20 10.55
CA ALA A 24 9.12 -2.75 10.19
C ALA A 24 9.17 -1.32 9.63
N LEU A 25 8.30 -1.04 8.65
CA LEU A 25 8.14 0.28 8.05
C LEU A 25 6.79 0.86 8.46
N ARG A 26 6.72 2.19 8.63
CA ARG A 26 5.49 2.90 8.93
C ARG A 26 5.15 3.83 7.77
N GLY A 27 3.96 3.69 7.23
CA GLY A 27 3.63 4.31 5.96
C GLY A 27 2.13 4.48 5.76
N THR A 28 1.77 4.77 4.51
CA THR A 28 0.40 4.85 4.06
C THR A 28 0.10 3.65 3.17
N LEU A 29 -1.04 3.01 3.41
CA LEU A 29 -1.59 1.96 2.55
C LEU A 29 -2.73 2.53 1.73
N CYS A 30 -2.68 2.30 0.43
CA CYS A 30 -3.68 2.72 -0.54
C CYS A 30 -4.21 1.48 -1.27
N VAL A 31 -5.54 1.32 -1.29
CA VAL A 31 -6.21 0.27 -2.06
C VAL A 31 -7.01 0.91 -3.18
N THR A 32 -6.79 0.44 -4.40
CA THR A 32 -7.54 0.83 -5.61
C THR A 32 -8.34 -0.37 -6.12
N SER A 33 -8.97 -0.25 -7.30
CA SER A 33 -9.65 -1.39 -7.94
C SER A 33 -8.70 -2.50 -8.43
N HIS A 34 -7.41 -2.21 -8.64
CA HIS A 34 -6.45 -3.16 -9.23
C HIS A 34 -5.18 -3.36 -8.42
N HIS A 35 -4.84 -2.39 -7.56
CA HIS A 35 -3.55 -2.36 -6.87
C HIS A 35 -3.72 -2.18 -5.38
N LEU A 36 -2.83 -2.82 -4.63
CA LEU A 36 -2.48 -2.51 -3.26
C LEU A 36 -1.12 -1.80 -3.27
N LEU A 37 -1.08 -0.57 -2.76
CA LEU A 37 0.11 0.27 -2.71
C LEU A 37 0.47 0.58 -1.26
N PHE A 38 1.73 0.45 -0.90
CA PHE A 38 2.30 0.96 0.35
C PHE A 38 3.46 1.92 0.04
N SER A 39 3.54 3.03 0.78
CA SER A 39 4.68 3.95 0.74
C SER A 39 5.16 4.27 2.17
N ASP A 40 6.46 4.13 2.42
CA ASP A 40 7.11 4.56 3.66
C ASP A 40 7.12 6.11 3.77
N ARG A 41 7.16 6.63 5.00
CA ARG A 41 7.14 8.08 5.33
C ARG A 41 8.54 8.74 5.32
N LYS A 42 9.54 8.16 4.68
CA LYS A 42 10.94 8.66 4.69
C LYS A 42 11.30 9.46 3.45
N ASP A 43 12.00 10.58 3.64
CA ASP A 43 12.32 11.57 2.60
C ASP A 43 13.44 11.14 1.61
N GLU A 44 14.41 10.33 2.05
CA GLU A 44 15.64 10.10 1.23
C GLU A 44 15.72 8.72 0.57
N ALA A 45 14.89 7.76 0.99
CA ALA A 45 14.76 6.44 0.38
C ALA A 45 13.36 5.87 0.66
N SER A 46 12.36 6.39 -0.03
CA SER A 46 10.97 5.99 0.12
C SER A 46 10.76 4.58 -0.41
N TRP A 47 10.70 3.62 0.50
CA TRP A 47 10.36 2.25 0.14
C TRP A 47 8.88 2.20 -0.31
N GLN A 48 8.65 1.60 -1.47
CA GLN A 48 7.32 1.43 -2.03
C GLN A 48 7.06 -0.04 -2.37
N LEU A 49 5.82 -0.47 -2.15
CA LEU A 49 5.34 -1.78 -2.56
C LEU A 49 4.08 -1.62 -3.37
N LEU A 50 4.09 -2.19 -4.57
CA LEU A 50 2.96 -2.26 -5.46
C LEU A 50 2.63 -3.73 -5.73
N ILE A 51 1.42 -4.16 -5.36
CA ILE A 51 0.91 -5.50 -5.60
C ILE A 51 -0.34 -5.40 -6.47
N LEU A 52 -0.44 -6.24 -7.49
CA LEU A 52 -1.70 -6.42 -8.21
C LEU A 52 -2.64 -7.25 -7.35
N LEU A 53 -3.88 -6.80 -7.16
CA LEU A 53 -4.86 -7.52 -6.35
C LEU A 53 -5.10 -8.96 -6.85
N LYS A 54 -4.98 -9.20 -8.17
CA LYS A 54 -5.08 -10.55 -8.76
C LYS A 54 -3.97 -11.52 -8.33
N ASN A 55 -2.89 -11.03 -7.72
CA ASN A 55 -1.80 -11.85 -7.20
C ASN A 55 -1.97 -12.16 -5.70
N ILE A 56 -3.04 -11.68 -5.06
CA ILE A 56 -3.36 -11.96 -3.66
C ILE A 56 -4.27 -13.19 -3.60
N ASP A 57 -3.77 -14.26 -3.01
CA ASP A 57 -4.51 -15.52 -2.86
C ASP A 57 -5.44 -15.50 -1.63
N ALA A 58 -5.01 -14.86 -0.54
CA ALA A 58 -5.76 -14.80 0.72
C ALA A 58 -5.56 -13.48 1.48
N ILE A 59 -6.54 -13.13 2.32
CA ILE A 59 -6.52 -11.98 3.24
C ILE A 59 -7.08 -12.46 4.59
N GLU A 60 -6.37 -12.15 5.67
CA GLU A 60 -6.73 -12.54 7.05
C GLU A 60 -6.86 -11.29 7.94
N LYS A 61 -7.57 -11.43 9.08
CA LYS A 61 -7.75 -10.37 10.09
C LYS A 61 -6.93 -10.66 11.34
#